data_AF-A0A6B3NSI9-F1
#
_entry.id   AF-A0A6B3NSI9-F1
#
_cell.length_a   1.000
_cell.length_b   1.000
_cell.length_c   1.000
_cell.angle_alpha   90.00
_cell.angle_beta   90.00
_cell.angle_gamma   90.00
#
_symmetry.space_group_name_H-M   'P 1'
#
loop_
_entity.id
_entity.type
_entity.pdbx_description
1 polymer ?
#
loop_
_entity_poly.entity_id
_entity_poly.type
_entity_poly.pdbx_seq_one_letter_code
_entity_poly.pdbx_strand_id
1 'polypeptide(L)'
;MASKGYLRFSQAFAGLCFTGVCLCGMLLFYTKLAFLILAYFLLFSIVVVVLCASSSAVRNKLEDGLGTLPKLMSSLGFLITFSFIVVDHLYLEPVGVLVSVVSLLLSRQLFSKAANVLKDTAELYQQQGMLRALFFHAHVFLPEKKASGFAGLVEKAGREKWMLESLGAVMDTQQVRFSSRWVSLGAPELLCFVADVVSSDGSERQILFKIFDTSRSSQALHEASLLTQQRGLPAPAFLGATTVAGMNCHLFEVTGYKMFVPDDESSWPDTLVDFRAQSLAWVPAPVLVSSYLRSRLQLVGRLNVQSLDYLRHLYEGDCDLEPLDRLRELLPAIASMLGELPLAFQLPDIRPGMLWLDAEGDLRLLHWARWELEPVGFKWPQTAQVIEPALTLLKTRRNEISELSLNKALLAALCSGFEENYRKGSYDKAYRLVLAILPVYAECRRGEV
;
A
#
# COMPACT_ATOMS: atom_id res chain seq x y z
N MET A 1 17.30 4.13 -16.07
CA MET A 1 15.84 4.09 -16.35
C MET A 1 15.50 4.41 -17.81
N ALA A 2 16.19 5.33 -18.49
CA ALA A 2 16.09 5.51 -19.96
C ALA A 2 16.29 4.20 -20.76
N SER A 3 17.24 3.37 -20.32
CA SER A 3 17.49 2.03 -20.87
C SER A 3 16.26 1.12 -20.84
N LYS A 4 15.38 1.19 -19.82
CA LYS A 4 14.16 0.36 -19.77
C LYS A 4 13.11 0.82 -20.80
N GLY A 5 12.95 2.14 -20.99
CA GLY A 5 12.06 2.68 -22.01
C GLY A 5 12.54 2.35 -23.43
N TYR A 6 13.85 2.49 -23.68
CA TYR A 6 14.45 2.13 -24.97
C TYR A 6 14.39 0.62 -25.23
N LEU A 7 14.65 -0.22 -24.22
CA LEU A 7 14.54 -1.67 -24.32
C LEU A 7 13.11 -2.09 -24.68
N ARG A 8 12.10 -1.46 -24.06
CA ARG A 8 10.69 -1.74 -24.34
C ARG A 8 10.26 -1.29 -25.74
N PHE A 9 10.70 -0.11 -26.17
CA PHE A 9 10.46 0.35 -27.54
C PHE A 9 11.11 -0.59 -28.57
N SER A 10 12.37 -0.99 -28.33
CA SER A 10 13.08 -1.96 -29.16
C SER A 10 12.39 -3.33 -29.18
N GLN A 11 11.87 -3.80 -28.03
CA GLN A 11 11.10 -5.04 -27.91
C GLN A 11 9.78 -4.98 -28.69
N ALA A 12 9.03 -3.88 -28.59
CA ALA A 12 7.80 -3.67 -29.33
C ALA A 12 8.06 -3.64 -30.85
N PHE A 13 9.12 -2.94 -31.28
CA PHE A 13 9.52 -2.88 -32.69
C PHE A 13 9.97 -4.25 -33.22
N ALA A 14 10.79 -4.99 -32.45
CA ALA A 14 11.18 -6.36 -32.80
C ALA A 14 9.97 -7.30 -32.89
N GLY A 15 8.98 -7.14 -32.00
CA GLY A 15 7.72 -7.87 -32.02
C GLY A 15 6.89 -7.60 -33.29
N LEU A 16 6.83 -6.34 -33.73
CA LEU A 16 6.19 -5.94 -34.99
C LEU A 16 6.88 -6.54 -36.22
N CYS A 17 8.20 -6.42 -36.31
CA CYS A 17 8.98 -7.01 -37.40
C CYS A 17 8.78 -8.54 -37.47
N PHE A 18 8.86 -9.21 -36.32
CA PHE A 18 8.64 -10.66 -36.24
C PHE A 18 7.22 -11.05 -36.70
N THR A 19 6.20 -10.33 -36.24
CA THR A 19 4.80 -10.57 -36.64
C THR A 19 4.63 -10.41 -38.16
N GLY A 20 5.25 -9.38 -38.75
CA GLY A 20 5.23 -9.16 -40.19
C GLY A 20 5.91 -10.29 -40.99
N VAL A 21 7.07 -10.77 -40.52
CA VAL A 21 7.78 -11.90 -41.14
C VAL A 21 6.95 -13.18 -41.05
N CYS A 22 6.35 -13.48 -39.89
CA CYS A 22 5.47 -14.64 -39.73
C CYS A 22 4.25 -14.56 -40.65
N LEU A 23 3.63 -13.38 -40.77
CA LEU A 23 2.48 -13.18 -41.66
C LEU A 23 2.88 -13.36 -43.14
N CYS A 24 4.04 -12.84 -43.54
CA CYS A 24 4.58 -13.03 -44.89
C CYS A 24 4.86 -14.51 -45.19
N GLY A 25 5.49 -15.22 -44.26
CA GLY A 25 5.68 -16.66 -44.36
C GLY A 25 4.35 -17.42 -44.51
N MET A 26 3.35 -17.08 -43.70
CA MET A 26 2.01 -17.67 -43.83
C MET A 26 1.32 -17.34 -45.15
N LEU A 27 1.51 -16.14 -45.72
CA LEU A 27 0.95 -15.81 -47.03
C LEU A 27 1.52 -16.70 -48.13
N LEU A 28 2.80 -17.08 -48.04
CA LEU A 28 3.48 -17.96 -48.98
C LEU A 28 3.09 -19.44 -48.82
N PHE A 29 2.99 -19.93 -47.59
CA PHE A 29 2.76 -21.35 -47.31
C PHE A 29 1.29 -21.73 -47.11
N TYR A 30 0.46 -20.80 -46.65
CA TYR A 30 -0.93 -21.06 -46.26
C TYR A 30 -1.80 -19.79 -46.34
N THR A 31 -2.02 -19.32 -47.56
CA THR A 31 -2.67 -18.04 -47.86
C THR A 31 -4.06 -17.88 -47.19
N LYS A 32 -4.88 -18.93 -47.18
CA LYS A 32 -6.22 -18.91 -46.53
C LYS A 32 -6.12 -18.57 -45.04
N LEU A 33 -5.15 -19.14 -44.35
CA LEU A 33 -4.95 -18.91 -42.92
C LEU A 33 -4.43 -17.50 -42.64
N ALA A 34 -3.54 -16.97 -43.47
CA ALA A 34 -3.06 -15.60 -43.34
C ALA A 34 -4.20 -14.57 -43.43
N PHE A 35 -5.12 -14.76 -44.39
CA PHE A 35 -6.31 -13.91 -44.52
C PHE A 35 -7.24 -14.00 -43.32
N LEU A 36 -7.44 -15.21 -42.76
CA LEU A 36 -8.23 -15.40 -41.54
C LEU A 36 -7.64 -14.60 -40.37
N ILE A 37 -6.32 -14.69 -40.16
CA ILE A 37 -5.61 -13.97 -39.09
C ILE A 37 -5.74 -12.46 -39.29
N LEU A 38 -5.57 -11.97 -40.52
CA LEU A 38 -5.71 -10.54 -40.84
C LEU A 38 -7.13 -10.04 -40.56
N ALA A 39 -8.15 -10.79 -40.99
CA ALA A 39 -9.55 -10.49 -40.75
C ALA A 39 -9.88 -10.48 -39.26
N TYR A 40 -9.31 -11.40 -38.48
CA TYR A 40 -9.47 -11.44 -37.04
C TYR A 40 -8.93 -10.17 -36.37
N PHE A 41 -7.70 -9.73 -36.70
CA PHE A 41 -7.15 -8.51 -36.13
C PHE A 41 -7.96 -7.27 -36.51
N LEU A 42 -8.39 -7.17 -37.77
CA LEU A 42 -9.24 -6.08 -38.24
C LEU A 42 -10.56 -6.01 -37.47
N LEU A 43 -11.26 -7.14 -37.35
CA LEU A 43 -12.53 -7.24 -36.65
C LEU A 43 -12.37 -6.90 -35.17
N PHE A 44 -11.35 -7.45 -34.51
CA PHE A 44 -11.06 -7.18 -33.11
C PHE A 44 -10.79 -5.68 -32.87
N SER A 45 -9.99 -5.05 -33.73
CA SER A 45 -9.73 -3.61 -33.66
C SER A 45 -11.01 -2.78 -33.82
N ILE A 46 -11.87 -3.12 -34.77
CA ILE A 46 -13.15 -2.43 -34.98
C ILE A 46 -14.05 -2.56 -33.74
N VAL A 47 -14.17 -3.77 -33.19
CA VAL A 47 -14.98 -4.03 -31.98
C VAL A 47 -14.48 -3.19 -30.80
N VAL A 48 -13.16 -3.14 -30.57
CA VAL A 48 -12.58 -2.33 -29.50
C VAL A 48 -12.89 -0.84 -29.71
N VAL A 49 -12.70 -0.31 -30.92
CA VAL A 49 -12.99 1.10 -31.23
C VAL A 49 -14.46 1.45 -31.01
N VAL A 50 -15.39 0.61 -31.49
CA VAL A 50 -16.83 0.83 -31.34
C VAL A 50 -17.24 0.78 -29.86
N LEU A 51 -16.73 -0.19 -29.10
CA LEU A 51 -17.01 -0.31 -27.67
C LEU A 51 -16.48 0.89 -26.87
N CYS A 52 -15.28 1.37 -27.21
CA CYS A 52 -14.70 2.59 -26.62
C CYS A 52 -15.49 3.85 -26.97
N ALA A 53 -16.01 3.95 -28.19
CA ALA A 53 -16.81 5.10 -28.63
C ALA A 53 -18.22 5.12 -28.02
N SER A 54 -18.83 3.95 -27.79
CA SER A 54 -20.20 3.84 -27.32
C SER A 54 -20.37 3.93 -25.80
N SER A 55 -19.33 3.67 -24.99
CA SER A 55 -19.45 3.65 -23.53
C SER A 55 -18.19 4.16 -22.81
N SER A 56 -18.35 5.26 -22.07
CA SER A 56 -17.32 5.77 -21.16
C SER A 56 -17.01 4.79 -20.01
N ALA A 57 -17.98 3.99 -19.57
CA ALA A 57 -17.78 2.95 -18.57
C ALA A 57 -16.90 1.80 -19.08
N VAL A 58 -17.05 1.41 -20.35
CA VAL A 58 -16.19 0.41 -20.99
C VAL A 58 -14.81 0.98 -21.22
N ARG A 59 -14.70 2.25 -21.66
CA ARG A 59 -13.42 2.94 -21.79
C ARG A 59 -12.63 2.96 -20.47
N ASN A 60 -13.25 3.34 -19.35
CA ASN A 60 -12.59 3.37 -18.04
C ASN A 60 -12.17 1.95 -17.59
N LYS A 61 -13.05 0.95 -17.76
CA LYS A 61 -12.69 -0.46 -17.49
C LYS A 61 -11.58 -0.98 -18.41
N LEU A 62 -11.50 -0.50 -19.64
CA LEU A 62 -10.47 -0.89 -20.59
C LEU A 62 -9.14 -0.26 -20.21
N GLU A 63 -9.13 1.02 -19.79
CA GLU A 63 -7.96 1.75 -19.29
C GLU A 63 -7.39 1.10 -18.00
N ASP A 64 -8.26 0.67 -17.08
CA ASP A 64 -7.87 -0.05 -15.85
C ASP A 64 -7.52 -1.54 -16.10
N GLY A 65 -8.09 -2.13 -17.16
CA GLY A 65 -8.01 -3.57 -17.49
C GLY A 65 -7.08 -3.93 -18.65
N LEU A 66 -6.21 -3.02 -19.10
CA LEU A 66 -5.31 -3.19 -20.25
C LEU A 66 -4.45 -4.47 -20.20
N GLY A 67 -4.23 -5.06 -19.02
CA GLY A 67 -3.50 -6.32 -18.87
C GLY A 67 -4.27 -7.58 -19.32
N THR A 68 -5.60 -7.53 -19.37
CA THR A 68 -6.46 -8.71 -19.63
C THR A 68 -6.85 -8.82 -21.11
N LEU A 69 -7.01 -7.68 -21.80
CA LEU A 69 -7.43 -7.62 -23.21
C LEU A 69 -6.44 -8.33 -24.17
N PRO A 70 -5.10 -8.14 -24.07
CA PRO A 70 -4.17 -8.83 -24.96
C PRO A 70 -4.19 -10.35 -24.79
N LYS A 71 -4.46 -10.85 -23.57
CA LYS A 71 -4.58 -12.29 -23.30
C LYS A 71 -5.83 -12.88 -23.94
N LEU A 72 -6.96 -12.18 -23.86
CA LEU A 72 -8.21 -12.58 -24.53
C LEU A 72 -8.04 -12.61 -26.05
N MET A 73 -7.44 -11.56 -26.62
CA MET A 73 -7.12 -11.48 -28.05
C MET A 73 -6.24 -12.67 -28.49
N SER A 74 -5.15 -12.94 -27.77
CA SER A 74 -4.25 -14.04 -28.14
C SER A 74 -4.90 -15.41 -28.04
N SER A 75 -5.71 -15.64 -27.00
CA SER A 75 -6.30 -16.96 -26.73
C SER A 75 -7.44 -17.26 -27.71
N LEU A 76 -8.30 -16.28 -27.96
CA LEU A 76 -9.43 -16.43 -28.88
C LEU A 76 -8.96 -16.53 -30.33
N GLY A 77 -8.00 -15.70 -30.74
CA GLY A 77 -7.44 -15.74 -32.09
C GLY A 77 -6.75 -17.08 -32.40
N PHE A 78 -6.00 -17.63 -31.44
CA PHE A 78 -5.40 -18.96 -31.58
C PHE A 78 -6.45 -20.07 -31.68
N LEU A 79 -7.51 -20.02 -30.87
CA LEU A 79 -8.59 -21.01 -30.91
C LEU A 79 -9.31 -21.03 -32.26
N ILE A 80 -9.63 -19.85 -32.80
CA ILE A 80 -10.25 -19.71 -34.13
C ILE A 80 -9.33 -20.28 -35.22
N THR A 81 -8.05 -19.94 -35.15
CA THR A 81 -7.03 -20.41 -36.09
C THR A 81 -6.87 -21.94 -36.04
N PHE A 82 -6.77 -22.51 -34.83
CA PHE A 82 -6.68 -23.95 -34.64
C PHE A 82 -7.91 -24.66 -35.19
N SER A 83 -9.10 -24.15 -34.88
CA SER A 83 -10.37 -24.72 -35.36
C SER A 83 -10.44 -24.68 -36.89
N PHE A 84 -10.00 -23.58 -37.51
CA PHE A 84 -9.94 -23.46 -38.96
C PHE A 84 -8.99 -24.48 -39.58
N ILE A 85 -7.77 -24.65 -39.04
CA ILE A 85 -6.81 -25.64 -39.54
C ILE A 85 -7.39 -27.06 -39.48
N VAL A 86 -8.09 -27.40 -38.40
CA VAL A 86 -8.75 -28.71 -38.26
C VAL A 86 -9.85 -28.90 -39.30
N VAL A 87 -10.70 -27.89 -39.52
CA VAL A 87 -11.78 -27.95 -40.51
C VAL A 87 -11.23 -28.02 -41.94
N ASP A 88 -10.22 -27.20 -42.27
CA ASP A 88 -9.60 -27.19 -43.60
C ASP A 88 -8.90 -28.53 -43.89
N HIS A 89 -8.34 -29.19 -42.88
CA HIS A 89 -7.74 -30.52 -43.03
C HIS A 89 -8.75 -31.65 -43.17
N LEU A 90 -9.92 -31.56 -42.51
CA LEU A 90 -10.95 -32.62 -42.54
C LEU A 90 -11.90 -32.52 -43.74
N TYR A 91 -12.21 -31.30 -44.19
CA TYR A 91 -13.32 -31.06 -45.13
C TYR A 91 -12.91 -30.34 -46.42
N LEU A 92 -11.75 -29.68 -46.46
CA LEU A 92 -11.27 -28.93 -47.62
C LEU A 92 -10.05 -29.62 -48.23
N GLU A 93 -9.30 -28.90 -49.06
CA GLU A 93 -8.09 -29.42 -49.69
C GLU A 93 -6.96 -29.51 -48.64
N PRO A 94 -6.53 -30.73 -48.26
CA PRO A 94 -5.59 -30.88 -47.17
C PRO A 94 -4.22 -30.34 -47.60
N VAL A 95 -3.83 -29.23 -47.00
CA VAL A 95 -2.43 -28.79 -47.02
C VAL A 95 -1.59 -29.88 -46.33
N GLY A 96 -0.38 -30.13 -46.84
CA GLY A 96 0.51 -31.16 -46.27
C GLY A 96 0.65 -31.01 -44.75
N VAL A 97 0.52 -32.11 -44.01
CA VAL A 97 0.46 -32.13 -42.53
C VAL A 97 1.59 -31.31 -41.89
N LEU A 98 2.79 -31.37 -42.46
CA LEU A 98 3.95 -30.58 -42.00
C LEU A 98 3.69 -29.07 -42.05
N VAL A 99 3.09 -28.58 -43.14
CA VAL A 99 2.76 -27.16 -43.33
C VAL A 99 1.68 -26.73 -42.34
N SER A 100 0.70 -27.58 -42.04
CA SER A 100 -0.34 -27.29 -41.04
C SER A 100 0.23 -27.21 -39.63
N VAL A 101 1.15 -28.10 -39.26
CA VAL A 101 1.85 -28.08 -37.96
C VAL A 101 2.73 -26.83 -37.84
N VAL A 102 3.52 -26.51 -38.87
CA VAL A 102 4.36 -25.30 -38.89
C VAL A 102 3.49 -24.04 -38.80
N SER A 103 2.39 -23.97 -39.54
CA SER A 103 1.45 -22.84 -39.51
C SER A 103 0.76 -22.68 -38.15
N LEU A 104 0.46 -23.79 -37.47
CA LEU A 104 -0.09 -23.78 -36.12
C LEU A 104 0.91 -23.25 -35.09
N LEU A 105 2.18 -23.65 -35.20
CA LEU A 105 3.24 -23.15 -34.33
C LEU A 105 3.49 -21.66 -34.57
N LEU A 106 3.52 -21.23 -35.84
CA LEU A 106 3.69 -19.83 -36.20
C LEU A 106 2.51 -18.97 -35.73
N SER A 107 1.27 -19.46 -35.82
CA SER A 107 0.09 -18.68 -35.37
C SER A 107 0.10 -18.47 -33.87
N ARG A 108 0.47 -19.49 -33.09
CA ARG A 108 0.65 -19.35 -31.64
C ARG A 108 1.67 -18.27 -31.28
N GLN A 109 2.82 -18.27 -31.96
CA GLN A 109 3.86 -17.27 -31.73
C GLN A 109 3.40 -15.87 -32.16
N LEU A 110 2.70 -15.77 -33.28
CA LEU A 110 2.16 -14.51 -33.80
C LEU A 110 1.17 -13.88 -32.81
N PHE A 111 0.18 -14.62 -32.32
CA PHE A 111 -0.80 -14.11 -31.36
C PHE A 111 -0.17 -13.69 -30.03
N SER A 112 0.80 -14.47 -29.53
CA SER A 112 1.52 -14.12 -28.30
C SER A 112 2.37 -12.86 -28.46
N LYS A 113 3.06 -12.70 -29.61
CA LYS A 113 3.88 -11.52 -29.89
C LYS A 113 3.03 -10.28 -30.14
N ALA A 114 1.93 -10.40 -30.89
CA ALA A 114 0.98 -9.29 -31.09
C ALA A 114 0.39 -8.81 -29.76
N ALA A 115 0.02 -9.72 -28.86
CA ALA A 115 -0.48 -9.37 -27.53
C ALA A 115 0.58 -8.64 -26.68
N ASN A 116 1.84 -9.06 -26.76
CA ASN A 116 2.94 -8.37 -26.07
C ASN A 116 3.18 -6.97 -26.65
N VAL A 117 3.15 -6.80 -27.98
CA VAL A 117 3.28 -5.47 -28.62
C VAL A 117 2.17 -4.53 -28.16
N LEU A 118 0.91 -4.99 -28.11
CA LEU A 118 -0.22 -4.21 -27.61
C LEU A 118 -0.02 -3.79 -26.16
N LYS A 119 0.43 -4.71 -25.30
CA LYS A 119 0.73 -4.45 -23.90
C LYS A 119 1.87 -3.42 -23.76
N ASP A 120 2.99 -3.65 -24.44
CA ASP A 120 4.17 -2.78 -24.37
C ASP A 120 3.86 -1.38 -24.92
N THR A 121 3.07 -1.29 -25.99
CA THR A 121 2.61 -0.01 -26.56
C THR A 121 1.69 0.73 -25.58
N ALA A 122 0.76 0.03 -24.93
CA ALA A 122 -0.13 0.62 -23.93
C ALA A 122 0.64 1.11 -22.69
N GLU A 123 1.60 0.32 -22.19
CA GLU A 123 2.50 0.72 -21.11
C GLU A 123 3.39 1.91 -21.52
N LEU A 124 3.86 1.95 -22.77
CA LEU A 124 4.67 3.04 -23.30
C LEU A 124 3.85 4.32 -23.45
N TYR A 125 2.58 4.22 -23.82
CA TYR A 125 1.64 5.34 -23.85
C TYR A 125 1.39 5.90 -22.44
N GLN A 126 1.20 5.03 -21.45
CA GLN A 126 1.13 5.45 -20.04
C GLN A 126 2.43 6.12 -19.55
N GLN A 127 3.58 5.80 -20.15
CA GLN A 127 4.89 6.36 -19.83
C GLN A 127 5.28 7.55 -20.74
N GLN A 128 4.42 7.97 -21.66
CA GLN A 128 4.75 8.97 -22.69
C GLN A 128 5.07 10.35 -22.09
N GLY A 129 4.42 10.74 -20.98
CA GLY A 129 4.74 11.97 -20.26
C GLY A 129 6.17 11.96 -19.68
N MET A 130 6.62 10.80 -19.20
CA MET A 130 7.96 10.62 -18.62
C MET A 130 9.05 10.56 -19.70
N LEU A 131 8.76 9.97 -20.87
CA LEU A 131 9.67 9.93 -22.00
C LEU A 131 9.84 11.31 -22.66
N ARG A 132 8.77 12.10 -22.79
CA ARG A 132 8.86 13.48 -23.30
C ARG A 132 9.69 14.38 -22.38
N ALA A 133 9.57 14.23 -21.07
CA ALA A 133 10.37 14.98 -20.10
C ALA A 133 11.86 14.66 -20.16
N LEU A 134 12.23 13.42 -20.50
CA LEU A 134 13.63 13.00 -20.58
C LEU A 134 14.34 13.47 -21.86
N PHE A 135 13.58 13.67 -22.95
CA PHE A 135 14.14 14.00 -24.28
C PHE A 135 13.94 15.45 -24.72
N PHE A 136 13.06 16.22 -24.08
CA PHE A 136 12.85 17.64 -24.40
C PHE A 136 13.19 18.54 -23.20
N HIS A 137 14.38 19.15 -23.23
CA HIS A 137 14.92 20.06 -22.20
C HIS A 137 14.13 21.37 -22.00
N ALA A 138 13.00 21.57 -22.70
CA ALA A 138 12.22 22.82 -22.68
C ALA A 138 10.82 22.68 -22.07
N HIS A 139 10.41 21.50 -21.58
CA HIS A 139 9.09 21.33 -20.94
C HIS A 139 9.27 20.76 -19.52
N VAL A 140 8.97 21.59 -18.53
CA VAL A 140 8.86 21.17 -17.13
C VAL A 140 7.76 20.12 -17.04
N PHE A 141 8.12 18.91 -16.61
CA PHE A 141 7.17 17.85 -16.34
C PHE A 141 6.27 18.26 -15.18
N LEU A 142 5.07 18.74 -15.50
CA LEU A 142 3.95 18.70 -14.58
C LEU A 142 3.30 17.32 -14.77
N PRO A 143 3.52 16.35 -13.85
CA PRO A 143 2.76 15.11 -13.93
C PRO A 143 1.28 15.49 -13.94
N GLU A 144 0.51 14.97 -14.89
CA GLU A 144 -0.92 14.85 -14.70
C GLU A 144 -1.08 14.03 -13.41
N LYS A 145 -1.35 14.73 -12.30
CA LYS A 145 -1.84 14.06 -11.10
C LYS A 145 -3.02 13.25 -11.59
N LYS A 146 -2.95 11.92 -11.47
CA LYS A 146 -4.17 11.09 -11.50
C LYS A 146 -5.17 11.84 -10.65
N ALA A 147 -6.25 12.34 -11.26
CA ALA A 147 -7.23 13.13 -10.54
C ALA A 147 -7.63 12.30 -9.33
N SER A 148 -7.41 12.83 -8.12
CA SER A 148 -7.83 12.12 -6.93
C SER A 148 -9.33 11.84 -7.07
N GLY A 149 -9.78 10.66 -6.65
CA GLY A 149 -11.20 10.28 -6.76
C GLY A 149 -12.16 11.25 -6.05
N PHE A 150 -11.60 12.20 -5.30
CA PHE A 150 -12.28 13.25 -4.56
C PHE A 150 -12.93 14.34 -5.41
N ALA A 151 -12.55 14.55 -6.67
CA ALA A 151 -13.05 15.68 -7.46
C ALA A 151 -14.60 15.75 -7.49
N GLY A 152 -15.26 14.59 -7.60
CA GLY A 152 -16.72 14.49 -7.57
C GLY A 152 -17.36 14.58 -6.17
N LEU A 153 -16.58 14.54 -5.09
CA LEU A 153 -17.07 14.55 -3.71
C LEU A 153 -17.01 15.93 -3.03
N VAL A 154 -16.29 16.89 -3.63
CA VAL A 154 -16.07 18.21 -3.04
C VAL A 154 -17.23 19.18 -3.35
N GLU A 155 -17.90 19.01 -4.48
CA GLU A 155 -19.04 19.86 -4.86
C GLU A 155 -20.13 19.84 -3.79
N LYS A 156 -20.58 21.02 -3.31
CA LYS A 156 -21.46 21.13 -2.14
C LYS A 156 -22.74 20.30 -2.25
N ALA A 157 -23.45 20.38 -3.36
CA ALA A 157 -24.73 19.68 -3.53
C ALA A 157 -24.54 18.15 -3.54
N GLY A 158 -23.55 17.65 -4.29
CA GLY A 158 -23.18 16.23 -4.27
C GLY A 158 -22.67 15.78 -2.91
N ARG A 159 -21.95 16.67 -2.22
CA ARG A 159 -21.34 16.42 -0.91
C ARG A 159 -22.37 16.16 0.17
N GLU A 160 -23.31 17.07 0.35
CA GLU A 160 -24.34 16.94 1.37
C GLU A 160 -25.20 15.69 1.13
N LYS A 161 -25.50 15.37 -0.14
CA LYS A 161 -26.22 14.16 -0.51
C LYS A 161 -25.51 12.88 -0.04
N TRP A 162 -24.26 12.66 -0.43
CA TRP A 162 -23.57 11.42 -0.05
C TRP A 162 -23.29 11.35 1.46
N MET A 163 -23.09 12.49 2.13
CA MET A 163 -22.90 12.54 3.58
C MET A 163 -24.17 12.09 4.32
N LEU A 164 -25.34 12.56 3.88
CA LEU A 164 -26.63 12.13 4.45
C LEU A 164 -26.88 10.64 4.22
N GLU A 165 -26.61 10.13 3.01
CA GLU A 165 -26.69 8.69 2.71
C GLU A 165 -25.75 7.87 3.61
N SER A 166 -24.53 8.36 3.85
CA SER A 166 -23.54 7.73 4.71
C SER A 166 -23.95 7.73 6.18
N LEU A 167 -24.59 8.81 6.67
CA LEU A 167 -25.14 8.87 8.02
C LEU A 167 -26.27 7.87 8.20
N GLY A 168 -27.22 7.81 7.26
CA GLY A 168 -28.35 6.88 7.33
C GLY A 168 -27.93 5.41 7.31
N ALA A 169 -26.76 5.09 6.73
CA ALA A 169 -26.22 3.73 6.73
C ALA A 169 -25.64 3.30 8.10
N VAL A 170 -25.25 4.25 8.94
CA VAL A 170 -24.55 3.99 10.21
C VAL A 170 -25.42 4.34 11.42
N MET A 171 -26.34 5.28 11.29
CA MET A 171 -27.22 5.75 12.36
C MET A 171 -28.64 5.95 11.86
N ASP A 172 -29.62 5.51 12.65
CA ASP A 172 -31.02 5.78 12.43
C ASP A 172 -31.35 7.21 12.89
N THR A 173 -31.22 8.18 11.98
CA THR A 173 -31.50 9.59 12.29
C THR A 173 -32.34 10.23 11.20
N GLN A 174 -33.53 10.71 11.58
CA GLN A 174 -34.31 11.66 10.79
C GLN A 174 -33.78 13.07 11.10
N GLN A 175 -33.05 13.64 10.16
CA GLN A 175 -32.30 14.88 10.36
C GLN A 175 -33.05 16.09 9.81
N VAL A 176 -33.01 17.20 10.55
CA VAL A 176 -33.76 18.42 10.21
C VAL A 176 -32.87 19.48 9.57
N ARG A 177 -31.57 19.53 9.94
CA ARG A 177 -30.62 20.51 9.42
C ARG A 177 -29.23 19.90 9.28
N PHE A 178 -28.57 20.21 8.16
CA PHE A 178 -27.24 19.71 7.81
C PHE A 178 -26.38 20.84 7.25
N SER A 179 -25.19 21.05 7.81
CA SER A 179 -24.15 21.91 7.23
C SER A 179 -22.79 21.26 7.37
N SER A 180 -21.94 21.35 6.33
CA SER A 180 -20.62 20.73 6.32
C SER A 180 -19.50 21.73 6.05
N ARG A 181 -18.36 21.54 6.74
CA ARG A 181 -17.11 22.28 6.52
C ARG A 181 -15.95 21.33 6.28
N TRP A 182 -15.05 21.72 5.39
CA TRP A 182 -13.83 20.97 5.13
C TRP A 182 -12.85 21.09 6.31
N VAL A 183 -12.14 20.01 6.58
CA VAL A 183 -11.06 19.97 7.56
C VAL A 183 -9.86 19.23 6.98
N SER A 184 -8.65 19.79 7.17
CA SER A 184 -7.40 19.15 6.77
C SER A 184 -6.79 18.38 7.93
N LEU A 185 -6.41 17.12 7.69
CA LEU A 185 -5.61 16.30 8.62
C LEU A 185 -4.12 16.23 8.22
N GLY A 186 -3.67 17.08 7.29
CA GLY A 186 -2.28 17.08 6.82
C GLY A 186 -1.86 15.85 6.00
N ALA A 187 -2.83 15.06 5.53
CA ALA A 187 -2.63 13.88 4.70
C ALA A 187 -3.36 14.05 3.34
N PRO A 188 -2.65 14.18 2.21
CA PRO A 188 -3.26 14.43 0.90
C PRO A 188 -4.12 13.26 0.40
N GLU A 189 -3.91 12.05 0.92
CA GLU A 189 -4.72 10.87 0.63
C GLU A 189 -6.06 10.81 1.38
N LEU A 190 -6.38 11.82 2.21
CA LEU A 190 -7.60 11.90 2.98
C LEU A 190 -8.42 13.14 2.60
N LEU A 191 -9.73 12.96 2.49
CA LEU A 191 -10.69 14.05 2.40
C LEU A 191 -11.60 14.00 3.63
N CYS A 192 -11.58 15.07 4.44
CA CYS A 192 -12.34 15.12 5.68
C CYS A 192 -13.32 16.30 5.71
N PHE A 193 -14.51 16.04 6.22
CA PHE A 193 -15.54 17.04 6.47
C PHE A 193 -16.12 16.87 7.86
N VAL A 194 -16.40 17.96 8.55
CA VAL A 194 -17.23 17.96 9.76
C VAL A 194 -18.60 18.48 9.37
N ALA A 195 -19.63 17.75 9.75
CA ALA A 195 -21.01 18.18 9.60
C ALA A 195 -21.66 18.44 10.95
N ASP A 196 -22.37 19.56 11.04
CA ASP A 196 -23.29 19.84 12.13
C ASP A 196 -24.64 19.20 11.76
N VAL A 197 -25.10 18.30 12.62
CA VAL A 197 -26.32 17.51 12.44
C VAL A 197 -27.28 17.83 13.57
N VAL A 198 -28.47 18.32 13.22
CA VAL A 198 -29.57 18.52 14.18
C VAL A 198 -30.61 17.44 13.98
N SER A 199 -30.78 16.61 15.01
CA SER A 199 -31.76 15.54 15.04
C SER A 199 -33.18 16.08 15.28
N SER A 200 -34.20 15.26 15.00
CA SER A 200 -35.61 15.62 15.23
C SER A 200 -35.96 15.95 16.68
N ASP A 201 -35.19 15.42 17.65
CA ASP A 201 -35.30 15.72 19.07
C ASP A 201 -34.64 17.05 19.48
N GLY A 202 -34.05 17.77 18.53
CA GLY A 202 -33.32 19.01 18.76
C GLY A 202 -31.88 18.81 19.25
N SER A 203 -31.39 17.57 19.36
CA SER A 203 -30.00 17.32 19.73
C SER A 203 -29.06 17.72 18.58
N GLU A 204 -28.04 18.53 18.91
CA GLU A 204 -26.99 18.92 17.98
C GLU A 204 -25.77 18.03 18.16
N ARG A 205 -25.26 17.46 17.06
CA ARG A 205 -24.05 16.65 17.04
C ARG A 205 -23.13 17.08 15.93
N GLN A 206 -21.83 16.94 16.14
CA GLN A 206 -20.84 17.13 15.09
C GLN A 206 -20.29 15.79 14.65
N ILE A 207 -20.46 15.47 13.37
CA ILE A 207 -19.98 14.21 12.78
C ILE A 207 -18.87 14.49 11.79
N LEU A 208 -17.73 13.84 11.99
CA LEU A 208 -16.61 13.87 11.06
C LEU A 208 -16.69 12.70 10.09
N PHE A 209 -16.62 13.02 8.81
CA PHE A 209 -16.54 12.08 7.70
C PHE A 209 -15.12 12.10 7.18
N LYS A 210 -14.50 10.92 7.15
CA LYS A 210 -13.12 10.74 6.73
C LYS A 210 -13.06 9.76 5.57
N ILE A 211 -12.79 10.29 4.39
CA ILE A 211 -12.77 9.53 3.15
C ILE A 211 -11.32 9.23 2.78
N PHE A 212 -11.05 7.97 2.47
CA PHE A 212 -9.74 7.49 2.04
C PHE A 212 -9.71 7.40 0.52
N ASP A 213 -8.64 7.89 -0.09
CA ASP A 213 -8.41 7.66 -1.51
C ASP A 213 -8.39 6.14 -1.82
N THR A 214 -8.79 5.76 -3.03
CA THR A 214 -8.82 4.35 -3.47
C THR A 214 -7.46 3.65 -3.28
N SER A 215 -6.35 4.36 -3.42
CA SER A 215 -5.00 3.86 -3.18
C SER A 215 -4.70 3.50 -1.72
N ARG A 216 -5.59 3.87 -0.78
CA ARG A 216 -5.47 3.67 0.67
C ARG A 216 -6.54 2.76 1.25
N SER A 217 -7.22 1.97 0.44
CA SER A 217 -8.27 1.06 0.93
C SER A 217 -7.80 0.11 2.05
N SER A 218 -6.59 -0.44 1.94
CA SER A 218 -6.03 -1.31 2.98
C SER A 218 -5.78 -0.58 4.30
N GLN A 219 -5.40 0.69 4.26
CA GLN A 219 -5.20 1.53 5.44
C GLN A 219 -6.54 1.86 6.12
N ALA A 220 -7.58 2.15 5.34
CA ALA A 220 -8.92 2.37 5.86
C ALA A 220 -9.44 1.13 6.62
N LEU A 221 -9.37 -0.06 5.98
CA LEU A 221 -9.79 -1.31 6.62
C LEU A 221 -8.99 -1.62 7.89
N HIS A 222 -7.69 -1.32 7.89
CA HIS A 222 -6.80 -1.51 9.03
C HIS A 222 -7.14 -0.58 10.20
N GLU A 223 -7.50 0.68 9.93
CA GLU A 223 -7.99 1.62 10.93
C GLU A 223 -9.36 1.21 11.49
N ALA A 224 -10.32 0.87 10.63
CA ALA A 224 -11.65 0.45 11.07
C ALA A 224 -11.59 -0.80 11.96
N SER A 225 -10.75 -1.77 11.59
CA SER A 225 -10.52 -2.99 12.38
C SER A 225 -10.02 -2.68 13.79
N LEU A 226 -9.09 -1.72 13.93
CA LEU A 226 -8.60 -1.29 15.23
C LEU A 226 -9.70 -0.63 16.04
N LEU A 227 -10.35 0.39 15.48
CA LEU A 227 -11.34 1.20 16.20
C LEU A 227 -12.56 0.38 16.64
N THR A 228 -12.85 -0.72 15.94
CA THR A 228 -13.92 -1.66 16.33
C THR A 228 -13.48 -2.65 17.39
N GLN A 229 -12.24 -3.17 17.32
CA GLN A 229 -11.77 -4.24 18.21
C GLN A 229 -11.13 -3.73 19.51
N GLN A 230 -10.63 -2.48 19.51
CA GLN A 230 -9.99 -1.86 20.66
C GLN A 230 -10.86 -0.74 21.23
N ARG A 231 -11.29 -0.91 22.48
CA ARG A 231 -11.98 0.14 23.24
C ARG A 231 -10.97 1.01 23.99
N GLY A 232 -11.37 2.25 24.28
CA GLY A 232 -10.61 3.17 25.12
C GLY A 232 -9.36 3.77 24.47
N LEU A 233 -9.19 3.63 23.15
CA LEU A 233 -8.20 4.43 22.43
C LEU A 233 -8.55 5.91 22.58
N PRO A 234 -7.57 6.83 22.64
CA PRO A 234 -7.87 8.25 22.53
C PRO A 234 -8.13 8.59 21.06
N ALA A 235 -9.27 8.14 20.59
CA ALA A 235 -9.87 8.53 19.35
C ALA A 235 -11.25 9.09 19.69
N PRO A 236 -11.79 10.02 18.88
CA PRO A 236 -13.20 10.33 18.96
C PRO A 236 -14.04 9.06 18.75
N ALA A 237 -15.29 9.09 19.21
CA ALA A 237 -16.14 7.90 19.15
C ALA A 237 -16.35 7.48 17.69
N PHE A 238 -15.90 6.27 17.36
CA PHE A 238 -16.04 5.71 16.02
C PHE A 238 -17.47 5.18 15.84
N LEU A 239 -18.22 5.82 14.95
CA LEU A 239 -19.62 5.47 14.68
C LEU A 239 -19.71 4.29 13.71
N GLY A 240 -18.81 4.23 12.73
CA GLY A 240 -18.77 3.15 11.76
C GLY A 240 -18.00 3.48 10.49
N ALA A 241 -17.98 2.52 9.58
CA ALA A 241 -17.42 2.68 8.24
C ALA A 241 -18.46 2.32 7.17
N THR A 242 -18.43 3.07 6.08
CA THR A 242 -19.25 2.89 4.88
C THR A 242 -18.40 3.14 3.62
N THR A 243 -19.02 3.13 2.45
CA THR A 243 -18.36 3.43 1.18
C THR A 243 -19.06 4.55 0.43
N VAL A 244 -18.29 5.47 -0.15
CA VAL A 244 -18.76 6.59 -0.96
C VAL A 244 -18.02 6.59 -2.28
N ALA A 245 -18.73 6.44 -3.40
CA ALA A 245 -18.12 6.35 -4.73
C ALA A 245 -16.98 5.32 -4.82
N GLY A 246 -17.12 4.16 -4.13
CA GLY A 246 -16.11 3.10 -4.08
C GLY A 246 -14.92 3.38 -3.15
N MET A 247 -14.90 4.51 -2.45
CA MET A 247 -13.89 4.86 -1.44
C MET A 247 -14.41 4.56 -0.04
N ASN A 248 -13.53 4.14 0.88
CA ASN A 248 -13.91 3.93 2.27
C ASN A 248 -14.15 5.28 2.96
N CYS A 249 -15.23 5.37 3.72
CA CYS A 249 -15.61 6.53 4.52
C CYS A 249 -15.80 6.11 5.98
N HIS A 250 -15.09 6.75 6.90
CA HIS A 250 -15.23 6.53 8.34
C HIS A 250 -15.98 7.69 8.98
N LEU A 251 -16.89 7.38 9.90
CA LEU A 251 -17.70 8.35 10.61
C LEU A 251 -17.28 8.38 12.09
N PHE A 252 -17.08 9.58 12.61
CA PHE A 252 -16.71 9.83 14.01
C PHE A 252 -17.63 10.88 14.63
N GLU A 253 -18.03 10.70 15.88
CA GLU A 253 -18.65 11.75 16.67
C GLU A 253 -17.55 12.63 17.28
N VAL A 254 -17.58 13.92 16.95
CA VAL A 254 -16.59 14.93 17.34
C VAL A 254 -17.23 16.13 18.02
N THR A 255 -18.44 15.97 18.56
CA THR A 255 -19.15 17.03 19.28
C THR A 255 -18.31 17.56 20.45
N GLY A 256 -18.05 18.87 20.46
CA GLY A 256 -17.24 19.51 21.50
C GLY A 256 -15.73 19.42 21.29
N TYR A 257 -15.27 18.69 20.26
CA TYR A 257 -13.85 18.58 19.97
C TYR A 257 -13.32 19.82 19.24
N LYS A 258 -12.06 20.15 19.48
CA LYS A 258 -11.33 21.21 18.78
C LYS A 258 -10.04 20.65 18.20
N MET A 259 -9.72 21.00 16.96
CA MET A 259 -8.44 20.64 16.38
C MET A 259 -7.32 21.27 17.22
N PHE A 260 -6.33 20.46 17.60
CA PHE A 260 -5.15 20.96 18.29
C PHE A 260 -4.29 21.74 17.30
N VAL A 261 -4.04 23.01 17.63
CA VAL A 261 -3.15 23.90 16.90
C VAL A 261 -2.03 24.27 17.88
N PRO A 262 -0.76 23.92 17.59
CA PRO A 262 0.36 24.30 18.43
C PRO A 262 0.47 25.83 18.54
N ASP A 263 0.82 26.34 19.72
CA ASP A 263 1.03 27.78 19.94
C ASP A 263 2.23 28.30 19.14
N ASP A 264 3.25 27.45 18.95
CA ASP A 264 4.41 27.67 18.09
C ASP A 264 4.92 26.36 17.46
N GLU A 265 5.77 26.45 16.43
CA GLU A 265 6.34 25.26 15.76
C GLU A 265 7.23 24.41 16.69
N SER A 266 7.80 25.00 17.74
CA SER A 266 8.67 24.30 18.70
C SER A 266 7.93 23.44 19.73
N SER A 267 6.65 23.71 19.98
CA SER A 267 5.82 22.98 20.96
C SER A 267 5.28 21.63 20.43
N TRP A 268 5.26 21.46 19.10
CA TRP A 268 4.74 20.25 18.46
C TRP A 268 5.55 18.97 18.77
N PRO A 269 6.90 18.96 18.70
CA PRO A 269 7.71 17.81 19.09
C PRO A 269 7.44 17.32 20.51
N ASP A 270 7.37 18.22 21.50
CA ASP A 270 7.15 17.87 22.90
C ASP A 270 5.76 17.27 23.10
N THR A 271 4.73 17.88 22.51
CA THR A 271 3.35 17.36 22.50
C THR A 271 3.28 15.96 21.91
N LEU A 272 4.01 15.70 20.81
CA LEU A 272 4.05 14.39 20.18
C LEU A 272 4.76 13.35 21.04
N VAL A 273 5.83 13.72 21.73
CA VAL A 273 6.54 12.83 22.67
C VAL A 273 5.60 12.42 23.79
N ASP A 274 4.88 13.38 24.38
CA ASP A 274 3.93 13.12 25.45
C ASP A 274 2.77 12.24 25.01
N PHE A 275 2.15 12.54 23.85
CA PHE A 275 1.07 11.73 23.31
C PHE A 275 1.54 10.29 22.99
N ARG A 276 2.75 10.13 22.44
CA ARG A 276 3.33 8.81 22.18
C ARG A 276 3.62 8.06 23.47
N ALA A 277 4.13 8.73 24.49
CA ALA A 277 4.36 8.13 25.81
C ALA A 277 3.05 7.64 26.44
N GLN A 278 1.97 8.42 26.31
CA GLN A 278 0.62 7.98 26.68
C GLN A 278 0.19 6.76 25.84
N SER A 279 0.53 6.73 24.56
CA SER A 279 0.12 5.62 23.69
C SER A 279 0.72 4.27 24.01
N LEU A 280 1.94 4.28 24.52
CA LEU A 280 2.64 3.08 24.94
C LEU A 280 1.98 2.44 26.18
N ALA A 281 1.25 3.24 26.97
CA ALA A 281 0.54 2.76 28.14
C ALA A 281 -0.75 1.97 27.81
N TRP A 282 -1.27 2.09 26.58
CA TRP A 282 -2.48 1.34 26.21
C TRP A 282 -2.16 -0.13 25.96
N VAL A 283 -2.89 -0.99 26.68
CA VAL A 283 -2.79 -2.44 26.55
C VAL A 283 -3.63 -2.89 25.34
N PRO A 284 -3.00 -3.53 24.33
CA PRO A 284 -3.73 -4.07 23.19
C PRO A 284 -4.67 -5.20 23.63
N ALA A 285 -5.91 -5.20 23.15
CA ALA A 285 -6.87 -6.25 23.45
C ALA A 285 -6.40 -7.60 22.88
N PRO A 286 -6.51 -8.72 23.63
CA PRO A 286 -6.04 -10.03 23.16
C PRO A 286 -6.62 -10.47 21.81
N VAL A 287 -7.90 -10.13 21.55
CA VAL A 287 -8.56 -10.40 20.27
C VAL A 287 -7.87 -9.66 19.12
N LEU A 288 -7.55 -8.38 19.30
CA LEU A 288 -6.82 -7.57 18.32
C LEU A 288 -5.41 -8.12 18.09
N VAL A 289 -4.70 -8.50 19.15
CA VAL A 289 -3.36 -9.10 19.04
C VAL A 289 -3.44 -10.36 18.18
N SER A 290 -4.36 -11.27 18.50
CA SER A 290 -4.51 -12.53 17.76
C SER A 290 -4.84 -12.31 16.27
N SER A 291 -5.66 -11.30 15.94
CA SER A 291 -6.04 -11.01 14.55
C SER A 291 -4.92 -10.33 13.78
N TYR A 292 -4.21 -9.39 14.41
CA TYR A 292 -3.09 -8.68 13.83
C TYR A 292 -1.94 -9.63 13.47
N LEU A 293 -1.54 -10.50 14.42
CA LEU A 293 -0.39 -11.39 14.24
C LEU A 293 -0.59 -12.47 13.16
N ARG A 294 -1.83 -12.82 12.81
CA ARG A 294 -2.10 -13.72 11.68
C ARG A 294 -1.82 -13.09 10.31
N SER A 295 -1.85 -11.76 10.22
CA SER A 295 -1.79 -11.03 8.95
C SER A 295 -0.53 -10.19 8.78
N ARG A 296 0.23 -9.94 9.85
CA ARG A 296 1.43 -9.11 9.83
C ARG A 296 2.55 -9.72 10.65
N LEU A 297 3.75 -9.70 10.07
CA LEU A 297 4.98 -10.07 10.77
C LEU A 297 5.40 -8.94 11.70
N GLN A 298 5.73 -9.27 12.94
CA GLN A 298 6.36 -8.37 13.92
C GLN A 298 7.86 -8.23 13.67
N LEU A 299 8.54 -7.35 14.41
CA LEU A 299 10.00 -7.22 14.39
C LEU A 299 10.70 -8.59 14.40
N VAL A 300 10.30 -9.47 15.32
CA VAL A 300 10.87 -10.82 15.48
C VAL A 300 10.83 -11.64 14.19
N GLY A 301 9.71 -11.60 13.47
CA GLY A 301 9.55 -12.32 12.20
C GLY A 301 10.21 -11.63 11.00
N ARG A 302 10.55 -10.34 11.14
CA ARG A 302 11.25 -9.56 10.09
C ARG A 302 12.77 -9.65 10.22
N LEU A 303 13.28 -9.84 11.43
CA LEU A 303 14.68 -10.16 11.69
C LEU A 303 14.97 -11.56 11.14
N ASN A 304 15.77 -11.63 10.08
CA ASN A 304 16.08 -12.88 9.41
C ASN A 304 17.56 -12.97 9.07
N VAL A 305 18.03 -14.21 8.93
CA VAL A 305 19.44 -14.52 8.67
C VAL A 305 19.88 -14.02 7.28
N GLN A 306 18.98 -13.95 6.30
CA GLN A 306 19.32 -13.50 4.94
C GLN A 306 19.81 -12.05 4.92
N SER A 307 19.24 -11.19 5.77
CA SER A 307 19.72 -9.81 5.92
C SER A 307 21.17 -9.75 6.41
N LEU A 308 21.56 -10.65 7.32
CA LEU A 308 22.92 -10.74 7.84
C LEU A 308 23.88 -11.34 6.81
N ASP A 309 23.46 -12.39 6.10
CA ASP A 309 24.25 -12.99 5.00
C ASP A 309 24.56 -11.95 3.90
N TYR A 310 23.55 -11.14 3.55
CA TYR A 310 23.74 -10.07 2.57
C TYR A 310 24.75 -9.02 3.05
N LEU A 311 24.67 -8.58 4.31
CA LEU A 311 25.66 -7.66 4.87
C LEU A 311 27.06 -8.29 4.90
N ARG A 312 27.16 -9.57 5.26
CA ARG A 312 28.43 -10.30 5.26
C ARG A 312 29.09 -10.29 3.88
N HIS A 313 28.32 -10.54 2.82
CA HIS A 313 28.83 -10.47 1.44
C HIS A 313 29.23 -9.07 1.01
N LEU A 314 28.53 -8.03 1.49
CA LEU A 314 28.87 -6.64 1.16
C LEU A 314 30.20 -6.19 1.78
N TYR A 315 30.54 -6.71 2.95
CA TYR A 315 31.72 -6.28 3.71
C TYR A 315 32.89 -7.27 3.66
N GLU A 316 32.80 -8.30 2.81
CA GLU A 316 33.84 -9.31 2.68
C GLU A 316 35.17 -8.67 2.24
N GLY A 317 36.18 -8.73 3.14
CA GLY A 317 37.50 -8.14 2.92
C GLY A 317 37.66 -6.69 3.40
N ASP A 318 36.58 -6.01 3.76
CA ASP A 318 36.58 -4.59 4.14
C ASP A 318 36.48 -4.35 5.66
N CYS A 319 35.90 -5.29 6.41
CA CYS A 319 35.81 -5.20 7.86
C CYS A 319 35.83 -6.57 8.56
N ASP A 320 35.86 -6.53 9.90
CA ASP A 320 35.72 -7.72 10.73
C ASP A 320 34.30 -8.30 10.62
N LEU A 321 34.18 -9.55 10.18
CA LEU A 321 32.90 -10.22 9.99
C LEU A 321 32.44 -11.00 11.24
N GLU A 322 33.30 -11.16 12.25
CA GLU A 322 32.98 -11.90 13.49
C GLU A 322 31.68 -11.40 14.14
N PRO A 323 31.39 -10.08 14.24
CA PRO A 323 30.15 -9.60 14.85
C PRO A 323 28.90 -10.02 14.09
N LEU A 324 28.96 -10.09 12.76
CA LEU A 324 27.83 -10.53 11.93
C LEU A 324 27.56 -12.02 12.11
N ASP A 325 28.61 -12.83 12.13
CA ASP A 325 28.50 -14.28 12.33
C ASP A 325 27.96 -14.60 13.73
N ARG A 326 28.46 -13.90 14.75
CA ARG A 326 27.96 -14.03 16.11
C ARG A 326 26.51 -13.60 16.25
N LEU A 327 26.12 -12.48 15.63
CA LEU A 327 24.72 -12.06 15.65
C LEU A 327 23.82 -13.07 14.95
N ARG A 328 24.27 -13.65 13.83
CA ARG A 328 23.55 -14.70 13.10
C ARG A 328 23.30 -15.92 13.98
N GLU A 329 24.29 -16.39 14.72
CA GLU A 329 24.16 -17.53 15.65
C GLU A 329 23.20 -17.22 16.80
N LEU A 330 23.24 -16.00 17.34
CA LEU A 330 22.41 -15.57 18.46
C LEU A 330 21.00 -15.13 18.05
N LEU A 331 20.75 -14.94 16.76
CA LEU A 331 19.50 -14.38 16.25
C LEU A 331 18.25 -15.14 16.73
N PRO A 332 18.21 -16.49 16.74
CA PRO A 332 17.05 -17.22 17.25
C PRO A 332 16.77 -16.94 18.74
N ALA A 333 17.82 -16.80 19.56
CA ALA A 333 17.68 -16.53 20.98
C ALA A 333 17.27 -15.07 21.25
N ILE A 334 17.81 -14.12 20.48
CA ILE A 334 17.36 -12.72 20.49
C ILE A 334 15.89 -12.64 20.06
N ALA A 335 15.50 -13.34 19.00
CA ALA A 335 14.14 -13.40 18.50
C ALA A 335 13.16 -13.94 19.56
N SER A 336 13.54 -15.02 20.27
CA SER A 336 12.75 -15.55 21.39
C SER A 336 12.56 -14.50 22.49
N MET A 337 13.63 -13.85 22.93
CA MET A 337 13.57 -12.82 23.97
C MET A 337 12.71 -11.62 23.56
N LEU A 338 12.82 -11.16 22.31
CA LEU A 338 12.00 -10.08 21.77
C LEU A 338 10.52 -10.48 21.64
N GLY A 339 10.24 -11.77 21.39
CA GLY A 339 8.88 -12.31 21.27
C GLY A 339 8.13 -12.39 22.60
N GLU A 340 8.85 -12.41 23.72
CA GLU A 340 8.28 -12.40 25.07
C GLU A 340 7.95 -10.98 25.57
N LEU A 341 8.43 -9.94 24.88
CA LEU A 341 8.21 -8.57 25.30
C LEU A 341 6.73 -8.16 25.11
N PRO A 342 6.16 -7.40 26.06
CA PRO A 342 4.83 -6.84 25.92
C PRO A 342 4.70 -6.02 24.64
N LEU A 343 3.57 -6.15 23.96
CA LEU A 343 3.28 -5.39 22.74
C LEU A 343 2.72 -4.02 23.07
N ALA A 344 3.07 -3.01 22.27
CA ALA A 344 2.55 -1.66 22.40
C ALA A 344 2.15 -1.10 21.03
N PHE A 345 1.21 -0.15 21.05
CA PHE A 345 0.85 0.60 19.85
C PHE A 345 1.98 1.53 19.44
N GLN A 346 2.29 1.53 18.15
CA GLN A 346 3.28 2.40 17.54
C GLN A 346 2.59 3.31 16.53
N LEU A 347 2.84 4.62 16.67
CA LEU A 347 2.18 5.68 15.90
C LEU A 347 3.23 6.52 15.15
N PRO A 348 3.72 6.02 13.99
CA PRO A 348 4.88 6.60 13.32
C PRO A 348 4.60 7.95 12.63
N ASP A 349 3.35 8.24 12.25
CA ASP A 349 3.01 9.35 11.36
C ASP A 349 1.85 10.18 11.93
N ILE A 350 2.09 10.85 13.06
CA ILE A 350 1.17 11.85 13.61
C ILE A 350 1.59 13.22 13.08
N ARG A 351 0.67 13.92 12.42
CA ARG A 351 0.89 15.24 11.80
C ARG A 351 0.01 16.31 12.44
N PRO A 352 0.36 17.59 12.29
CA PRO A 352 -0.53 18.68 12.64
C PRO A 352 -1.92 18.50 12.00
N GLY A 353 -2.97 18.78 12.77
CA GLY A 353 -4.36 18.57 12.38
C GLY A 353 -4.93 17.18 12.66
N MET A 354 -4.09 16.17 12.95
CA MET A 354 -4.56 14.83 13.34
C MET A 354 -4.92 14.71 14.83
N LEU A 355 -4.34 15.56 15.68
CA LEU A 355 -4.64 15.60 17.11
C LEU A 355 -5.73 16.65 17.39
N TRP A 356 -6.69 16.28 18.23
CA TRP A 356 -7.83 17.08 18.62
C TRP A 356 -7.97 17.03 20.13
N LEU A 357 -8.39 18.13 20.74
CA LEU A 357 -8.76 18.22 22.14
C LEU A 357 -10.23 17.85 22.27
N ASP A 358 -10.57 16.99 23.22
CA ASP A 358 -11.95 16.76 23.62
C ASP A 358 -12.46 17.87 24.56
N ALA A 359 -13.64 17.67 25.17
CA ALA A 359 -14.25 18.64 26.07
C ALA A 359 -13.46 18.82 27.38
N GLU A 360 -12.72 17.79 27.79
CA GLU A 360 -11.87 17.75 28.97
C GLU A 360 -10.48 18.35 28.72
N GLY A 361 -10.12 18.57 27.45
CA GLY A 361 -8.81 19.09 27.04
C GLY A 361 -7.76 17.99 26.83
N ASP A 362 -8.18 16.73 26.78
CA ASP A 362 -7.28 15.60 26.49
C ASP A 362 -7.07 15.44 24.98
N LEU A 363 -5.86 15.06 24.59
CA LEU A 363 -5.50 14.83 23.20
C LEU A 363 -6.08 13.50 22.68
N ARG A 364 -6.70 13.58 21.51
CA ARG A 364 -7.32 12.48 20.78
C ARG A 364 -6.81 12.46 19.35
N LEU A 365 -6.41 11.29 18.86
CA LEU A 365 -5.93 11.07 17.50
C LEU A 365 -7.08 10.65 16.58
N LEU A 366 -7.29 11.42 15.51
CA LEU A 366 -8.30 11.12 14.48
C LEU A 366 -7.83 10.14 13.41
N HIS A 367 -6.52 9.94 13.26
CA HIS A 367 -5.97 9.09 12.21
C HIS A 367 -5.03 8.01 12.72
N TRP A 368 -5.59 6.81 12.78
CA TRP A 368 -4.90 5.63 13.25
C TRP A 368 -4.37 4.75 12.12
N ALA A 369 -4.60 5.04 10.84
CA ALA A 369 -4.40 4.06 9.76
C ALA A 369 -2.99 3.47 9.57
N ARG A 370 -1.96 4.06 10.18
CA ARG A 370 -0.58 3.58 10.16
C ARG A 370 -0.12 2.99 11.50
N TRP A 371 -1.06 2.60 12.35
CA TRP A 371 -0.75 1.93 13.61
C TRP A 371 -0.05 0.59 13.38
N GLU A 372 0.95 0.30 14.22
CA GLU A 372 1.63 -1.00 14.28
C GLU A 372 1.55 -1.54 15.72
N LEU A 373 1.51 -2.86 15.87
CA LEU A 373 1.70 -3.53 17.16
C LEU A 373 3.05 -4.22 17.17
N GLU A 374 3.92 -3.74 18.05
CA GLU A 374 5.32 -4.17 18.13
C GLU A 374 5.76 -4.26 19.59
N PRO A 375 6.82 -5.04 19.90
CA PRO A 375 7.45 -5.07 21.21
C PRO A 375 7.77 -3.68 21.77
N VAL A 376 7.61 -3.50 23.08
CA VAL A 376 8.07 -2.29 23.79
C VAL A 376 9.56 -2.08 23.53
N GLY A 377 9.94 -0.86 23.16
CA GLY A 377 11.28 -0.50 22.70
C GLY A 377 11.40 -0.40 21.17
N PHE A 378 10.46 -0.93 20.40
CA PHE A 378 10.47 -0.78 18.94
C PHE A 378 10.45 0.70 18.50
N LYS A 379 11.39 1.08 17.63
CA LYS A 379 11.60 2.46 17.14
C LYS A 379 11.88 3.50 18.25
N TRP A 380 12.25 3.06 19.46
CA TRP A 380 12.70 3.98 20.49
C TRP A 380 14.13 4.47 20.21
N PRO A 381 14.55 5.59 20.82
CA PRO A 381 15.95 6.02 20.78
C PRO A 381 16.90 4.91 21.22
N GLN A 382 18.07 4.79 20.58
CA GLN A 382 19.02 3.69 20.80
C GLN A 382 20.01 3.99 21.94
N THR A 383 19.60 4.79 22.93
CA THR A 383 20.42 5.25 24.04
C THR A 383 19.70 5.05 25.37
N ALA A 384 20.36 4.37 26.31
CA ALA A 384 19.80 4.03 27.61
C ALA A 384 19.26 5.25 28.38
N GLN A 385 20.00 6.37 28.35
CA GLN A 385 19.65 7.61 29.07
C GLN A 385 18.32 8.23 28.60
N VAL A 386 17.93 7.98 27.35
CA VAL A 386 16.68 8.49 26.78
C VAL A 386 15.54 7.48 26.96
N ILE A 387 15.84 6.18 26.93
CA ILE A 387 14.84 5.11 27.16
C ILE A 387 14.38 5.07 28.61
N GLU A 388 15.30 5.22 29.57
CA GLU A 388 15.04 4.96 31.00
C GLU A 388 13.90 5.81 31.58
N PRO A 389 13.81 7.14 31.33
CA PRO A 389 12.68 7.94 31.81
C PRO A 389 11.34 7.49 31.19
N ALA A 390 11.33 7.18 29.88
CA ALA A 390 10.13 6.73 29.19
C ALA A 390 9.66 5.36 29.69
N LEU A 391 10.59 4.44 29.94
CA LEU A 391 10.30 3.13 30.51
C LEU A 391 9.78 3.25 31.95
N THR A 392 10.38 4.14 32.76
CA THR A 392 9.92 4.40 34.14
C THR A 392 8.49 4.90 34.16
N LEU A 393 8.15 5.88 33.32
CA LEU A 393 6.79 6.37 33.18
C LEU A 393 5.83 5.29 32.67
N LEU A 394 6.28 4.43 31.77
CA LEU A 394 5.45 3.35 31.25
C LEU A 394 5.13 2.29 32.33
N LYS A 395 6.11 1.97 33.18
CA LYS A 395 5.94 1.04 34.31
C LYS A 395 4.90 1.52 35.32
N THR A 396 4.77 2.83 35.54
CA THR A 396 3.73 3.37 36.45
C THR A 396 2.33 3.31 35.87
N ARG A 397 2.21 3.17 34.54
CA ARG A 397 0.92 3.16 33.83
C ARG A 397 0.48 1.77 33.39
N ARG A 398 1.40 0.80 33.30
CA ARG A 398 1.13 -0.54 32.80
C ARG A 398 1.81 -1.62 33.64
N ASN A 399 1.02 -2.27 34.50
CA ASN A 399 1.50 -3.26 35.47
C ASN A 399 2.26 -4.44 34.82
N GLU A 400 1.87 -4.90 33.62
CA GLU A 400 2.56 -6.01 32.95
C GLU A 400 3.99 -5.69 32.50
N ILE A 401 4.39 -4.40 32.50
CA ILE A 401 5.72 -3.91 32.14
C ILE A 401 6.57 -3.68 33.40
N SER A 402 6.05 -3.86 34.62
CA SER A 402 6.77 -3.55 35.87
C SER A 402 8.17 -4.19 35.92
N GLU A 403 8.26 -5.44 35.47
CA GLU A 403 9.48 -6.25 35.45
C GLU A 403 10.33 -6.09 34.18
N LEU A 404 9.88 -5.30 33.19
CA LEU A 404 10.64 -5.11 31.96
C LEU A 404 11.97 -4.40 32.26
N SER A 405 13.09 -5.06 31.95
CA SER A 405 14.41 -4.46 32.14
C SER A 405 14.72 -3.42 31.05
N LEU A 406 15.51 -2.41 31.40
CA LEU A 406 16.01 -1.40 30.47
C LEU A 406 16.71 -2.04 29.26
N ASN A 407 17.52 -3.06 29.51
CA ASN A 407 18.30 -3.73 28.48
C ASN A 407 17.42 -4.50 27.48
N LYS A 408 16.30 -5.09 27.93
CA LYS A 408 15.33 -5.73 27.03
C LYS A 408 14.66 -4.72 26.10
N ALA A 409 14.26 -3.55 26.62
CA ALA A 409 13.71 -2.46 25.80
C ALA A 409 14.76 -1.87 24.84
N LEU A 410 16.00 -1.68 25.29
CA LEU A 410 17.12 -1.22 24.46
C LEU A 410 17.46 -2.23 23.36
N LEU A 411 17.43 -3.52 23.65
CA LEU A 411 17.64 -4.58 22.66
C LEU A 411 16.59 -4.49 21.54
N ALA A 412 15.31 -4.30 21.89
CA ALA A 412 14.25 -4.09 20.91
C ALA A 412 14.48 -2.83 20.06
N ALA A 413 14.91 -1.73 20.70
CA ALA A 413 15.25 -0.48 20.01
C ALA A 413 16.39 -0.67 18.99
N LEU A 414 17.49 -1.31 19.41
CA LEU A 414 18.64 -1.59 18.55
C LEU A 414 18.28 -2.52 17.38
N CYS A 415 17.54 -3.60 17.64
CA CYS A 415 17.12 -4.52 16.60
C CYS A 415 16.15 -3.87 15.60
N SER A 416 15.23 -3.02 16.08
CA SER A 416 14.35 -2.24 15.20
C SER A 416 15.13 -1.23 14.35
N GLY A 417 16.14 -0.58 14.95
CA GLY A 417 17.05 0.32 14.24
C GLY A 417 17.87 -0.38 13.17
N PHE A 418 18.33 -1.60 13.45
CA PHE A 418 19.04 -2.45 12.49
C PHE A 418 18.14 -2.75 11.29
N GLU A 419 16.92 -3.23 11.52
CA GLU A 419 15.94 -3.54 10.46
C GLU A 419 15.62 -2.31 9.60
N GLU A 420 15.41 -1.16 10.23
CA GLU A 420 15.08 0.07 9.53
C GLU A 420 16.24 0.56 8.64
N ASN A 421 17.47 0.58 9.17
CA ASN A 421 18.65 1.00 8.41
C ASN A 421 18.98 0.03 7.28
N TYR A 422 18.82 -1.28 7.51
CA TYR A 422 18.95 -2.29 6.47
C TYR A 422 17.95 -2.06 5.32
N ARG A 423 16.67 -1.84 5.64
CA ARG A 423 15.62 -1.58 4.64
C ARG A 423 15.81 -0.28 3.87
N LYS A 424 16.42 0.73 4.50
CA LYS A 424 16.78 2.00 3.86
C LYS A 424 18.04 1.91 2.99
N GLY A 425 18.72 0.76 2.96
CA GLY A 425 20.01 0.58 2.27
C GLY A 425 21.17 1.30 2.95
N SER A 426 20.99 1.77 4.19
CA SER A 426 22.04 2.41 4.99
C SER A 426 22.86 1.34 5.73
N TYR A 427 23.56 0.51 4.95
CA TYR A 427 24.22 -0.70 5.46
C TYR A 427 25.31 -0.41 6.50
N ASP A 428 26.04 0.70 6.38
CA ASP A 428 27.06 1.08 7.39
C ASP A 428 26.44 1.33 8.77
N LYS A 429 25.26 1.96 8.79
CA LYS A 429 24.53 2.22 10.04
C LYS A 429 23.97 0.91 10.61
N ALA A 430 23.45 0.04 9.74
CA ALA A 430 22.98 -1.28 10.16
C ALA A 430 24.13 -2.11 10.76
N TYR A 431 25.29 -2.15 10.11
CA TYR A 431 26.47 -2.84 10.60
C TYR A 431 26.94 -2.31 11.96
N ARG A 432 26.99 -0.99 12.16
CA ARG A 432 27.31 -0.40 13.47
C ARG A 432 26.35 -0.83 14.58
N LEU A 433 25.08 -1.04 14.26
CA LEU A 433 24.10 -1.51 15.23
C LEU A 433 24.32 -2.98 15.63
N VAL A 434 24.88 -3.81 14.75
CA VAL A 434 25.28 -5.19 15.10
C VAL A 434 26.27 -5.16 16.27
N LEU A 435 27.26 -4.26 16.23
CA LEU A 435 28.25 -4.09 17.29
C LEU A 435 27.61 -3.69 18.63
N ALA A 436 26.50 -2.95 18.61
CA ALA A 436 25.78 -2.53 19.80
C ALA A 436 24.78 -3.59 20.33
N ILE A 437 24.20 -4.41 19.45
CA ILE A 437 23.23 -5.45 19.82
C ILE A 437 23.88 -6.53 20.71
N LEU A 438 25.07 -6.99 20.34
CA LEU A 438 25.77 -8.10 21.02
C LEU A 438 26.02 -7.85 22.53
N PRO A 439 26.63 -6.72 22.95
CA PRO A 439 26.86 -6.46 24.38
C PRO A 439 25.55 -6.30 25.17
N VAL A 440 24.54 -5.62 24.60
CA VAL A 440 23.23 -5.43 25.25
C VAL A 440 22.51 -6.78 25.43
N TYR A 441 22.58 -7.66 24.44
CA TYR A 441 22.03 -9.02 24.57
C TYR A 441 22.73 -9.82 25.67
N ALA A 442 24.07 -9.73 25.78
CA ALA A 442 24.81 -10.40 26.85
C ALA A 442 24.45 -9.87 28.24
N GLU A 443 24.14 -8.58 28.38
CA GLU A 443 23.59 -8.01 29.61
C GLU A 443 22.18 -8.50 29.93
N CYS A 444 21.31 -8.63 28.92
CA CYS A 444 19.97 -9.19 29.12
C CYS A 444 20.04 -10.60 29.73
N ARG A 445 20.95 -11.45 29.24
CA ARG A 445 21.14 -12.81 29.77
C ARG A 445 21.69 -12.84 31.19
N ARG A 446 22.55 -11.89 31.56
CA ARG A 446 23.13 -11.81 32.91
C ARG A 446 22.11 -11.47 33.99
N GLY A 447 21.01 -10.80 33.63
CA GLY A 447 19.93 -10.47 34.56
C GLY A 447 18.88 -11.57 34.75
N GLU A 448 18.99 -12.70 34.03
CA GLU A 448 18.06 -13.84 34.12
C GLU A 448 18.61 -15.00 34.97
N VAL A 449 19.89 -14.95 35.34
CA VAL A 449 20.58 -15.87 36.26
C VAL A 449 20.64 -15.25 37.64
#